data_AF-A0A849H645-F1
#
_entry.id   AF-A0A849H645-F1
#
_cell.length_a   1.000
_cell.length_b   1.000
_cell.length_c   1.000
_cell.angle_alpha   90.00
_cell.angle_beta   90.00
_cell.angle_gamma   90.00
#
_symmetry.space_group_name_H-M   'P 1'
#
loop_
_entity.id
_entity.type
_entity.pdbx_description
1 polymer ?
#
loop_
_entity_poly.entity_id
_entity_poly.type
_entity_poly.pdbx_seq_one_letter_code
_entity_poly.pdbx_strand_id
1 'polypeptide(L)'
;MRSVSLVPSLSELILALDAGEHLVARTDFDTHEALATLPSIGGGLDPNLELMVDLGIGVVFMPPGRDAPALAKRLTDLGISVQTIPTNSVSDLYRAITRLGEFFDFPSEADSL
;
A
#
# COMPACT_ATOMS: atom_id res chain seq x y z
N MET A 1 11.17 -0.52 6.96
CA MET A 1 9.80 -1.02 7.24
C MET A 1 9.34 -1.86 6.05
N ARG A 2 8.49 -2.87 6.25
CA ARG A 2 7.99 -3.76 5.18
C ARG A 2 6.52 -3.47 4.92
N SER A 3 6.17 -3.09 3.70
CA SER A 3 4.83 -2.64 3.33
C SER A 3 4.29 -3.35 2.09
N VAL A 4 2.98 -3.22 1.89
CA VAL A 4 2.30 -3.54 0.64
C VAL A 4 1.16 -2.55 0.44
N SER A 5 0.87 -2.23 -0.82
CA SER A 5 -0.34 -1.53 -1.21
C SER A 5 -1.34 -2.52 -1.80
N LEU A 6 -2.62 -2.38 -1.44
CA LEU A 6 -3.72 -3.14 -2.01
C LEU A 6 -4.36 -2.43 -3.22
N VAL A 7 -3.80 -1.30 -3.66
CA VAL A 7 -4.30 -0.50 -4.79
C VAL A 7 -3.14 -0.12 -5.70
N PRO A 8 -3.19 -0.41 -7.01
CA PRO A 8 -2.10 -0.10 -7.92
C PRO A 8 -1.66 1.37 -7.92
N SER A 9 -2.62 2.30 -7.85
CA SER A 9 -2.30 3.73 -7.81
C SER A 9 -1.46 4.15 -6.60
N LEU A 10 -1.67 3.52 -5.43
CA LEU A 10 -0.84 3.80 -4.26
C LEU A 10 0.54 3.15 -4.39
N SER A 11 0.65 1.97 -5.01
CA SER A 11 1.95 1.35 -5.31
C SER A 11 2.80 2.26 -6.21
N GLU A 12 2.18 2.83 -7.25
CA GLU A 12 2.84 3.78 -8.16
C GLU A 12 3.28 5.06 -7.43
N LEU A 13 2.44 5.61 -6.54
CA LEU A 13 2.83 6.77 -5.74
C LEU A 13 4.01 6.47 -4.81
N ILE A 14 4.05 5.29 -4.19
CA ILE A 14 5.16 4.88 -3.32
C ILE A 14 6.46 4.78 -4.12
N LEU A 15 6.40 4.25 -5.35
CA LEU A 15 7.55 4.24 -6.25
C LEU A 15 7.97 5.65 -6.65
N ALA A 16 7.01 6.53 -6.96
CA ALA A 16 7.29 7.92 -7.34
C ALA A 16 7.91 8.75 -6.21
N LEU A 17 7.66 8.38 -4.96
CA LEU A 17 8.24 8.99 -3.76
C LEU A 17 9.62 8.40 -3.38
N ASP A 18 10.22 7.58 -4.25
CA ASP A 18 11.47 6.85 -4.00
C ASP A 18 11.41 5.90 -2.78
N ALA A 19 10.20 5.58 -2.31
CA ALA A 19 9.93 4.70 -1.17
C ALA A 19 9.69 3.24 -1.59
N GLY A 20 10.03 2.90 -2.84
CA GLY A 20 9.81 1.58 -3.44
C GLY A 20 10.48 0.42 -2.69
N GLU A 21 11.60 0.67 -2.03
CA GLU A 21 12.33 -0.32 -1.23
C GLU A 21 11.53 -0.87 -0.03
N HIS A 22 10.47 -0.17 0.38
CA HIS A 22 9.58 -0.63 1.43
C HIS A 22 8.54 -1.63 0.93
N LEU A 23 8.23 -1.65 -0.37
CA LEU A 23 7.28 -2.60 -0.96
C LEU A 23 7.94 -3.98 -1.07
N VAL A 24 7.41 -4.95 -0.31
CA VAL A 24 7.95 -6.32 -0.28
C VAL A 24 7.05 -7.35 -0.94
N ALA A 25 5.87 -6.92 -1.38
CA ALA A 25 4.87 -7.70 -2.07
C ALA A 25 4.07 -6.78 -2.99
N ARG A 26 3.28 -7.40 -3.88
CA ARG A 26 2.36 -6.69 -4.76
C ARG A 26 1.02 -7.43 -4.87
N THR A 27 0.03 -6.77 -5.42
CA THR A 27 -1.20 -7.43 -5.89
C THR A 27 -1.04 -7.95 -7.31
N ASP A 28 -2.01 -8.74 -7.75
CA ASP A 28 -2.13 -9.17 -9.15
C ASP A 28 -2.40 -8.01 -10.12
N PHE A 29 -2.84 -6.85 -9.60
CA PHE A 29 -3.18 -5.67 -10.39
C PHE A 29 -2.03 -4.67 -10.51
N ASP A 30 -0.94 -4.87 -9.77
CA ASP A 30 0.27 -4.07 -9.90
C ASP A 30 1.04 -4.48 -11.15
N THR A 31 1.11 -3.58 -12.13
CA THR A 31 1.72 -3.83 -13.45
C THR A 31 3.04 -3.09 -13.65
N HIS A 32 3.45 -2.23 -12.72
CA HIS A 32 4.70 -1.47 -12.83
C HIS A 32 5.92 -2.42 -12.81
N GLU A 33 6.86 -2.24 -13.74
CA GLU A 33 7.99 -3.16 -13.94
C GLU A 33 8.89 -3.33 -12.71
N ALA A 34 9.10 -2.26 -11.95
CA ALA A 34 9.82 -2.27 -10.67
C ALA A 34 9.26 -3.27 -9.65
N LEU A 35 7.96 -3.60 -9.72
CA LEU A 35 7.29 -4.52 -8.82
C LEU A 35 7.26 -5.97 -9.36
N ALA A 36 7.67 -6.20 -10.60
CA ALA A 36 7.46 -7.48 -11.29
C ALA A 36 8.14 -8.67 -10.57
N THR A 37 9.22 -8.41 -9.84
CA THR A 37 9.97 -9.43 -9.07
C THR A 37 9.39 -9.70 -7.68
N LEU A 38 8.50 -8.83 -7.19
CA LEU A 38 7.87 -9.00 -5.88
C LEU A 38 6.82 -10.12 -5.92
N PRO A 39 6.69 -10.89 -4.82
CA PRO A 39 5.66 -11.91 -4.71
C PRO A 39 4.26 -11.28 -4.80
N SER A 40 3.35 -11.94 -5.51
CA SER A 40 1.93 -11.56 -5.48
C SER A 40 1.26 -12.10 -4.21
N ILE A 41 0.51 -11.24 -3.52
CA ILE A 41 -0.40 -11.61 -2.43
C ILE A 41 -1.84 -11.85 -2.93
N GLY A 42 -2.07 -11.85 -4.25
CA GLY A 42 -3.39 -12.01 -4.85
C GLY A 42 -4.09 -10.67 -5.12
N GLY A 43 -5.42 -10.66 -5.09
CA GLY A 43 -6.22 -9.47 -5.32
C GLY A 43 -6.26 -8.51 -4.12
N GLY A 44 -6.46 -7.22 -4.37
CA GLY A 44 -6.53 -6.20 -3.30
C GLY A 44 -7.73 -6.33 -2.36
N LEU A 45 -8.82 -6.99 -2.78
CA LEU A 45 -10.03 -7.19 -1.95
C LEU A 45 -9.97 -8.46 -1.09
N ASP A 46 -9.24 -9.48 -1.53
CA ASP A 46 -9.08 -10.75 -0.83
C ASP A 46 -7.62 -11.22 -0.91
N PRO A 47 -6.71 -10.50 -0.23
CA PRO A 47 -5.30 -10.84 -0.24
C PRO A 47 -5.00 -12.07 0.63
N ASN A 48 -3.96 -12.81 0.29
CA ASN A 48 -3.49 -13.96 1.05
C ASN A 48 -2.82 -13.51 2.36
N LEU A 49 -3.60 -13.51 3.45
CA LEU A 49 -3.13 -13.06 4.77
C LEU A 49 -2.02 -13.91 5.36
N GLU A 50 -2.01 -15.23 5.10
CA GLU A 50 -0.95 -16.14 5.58
C GLU A 50 0.39 -15.76 4.95
N LEU A 51 0.39 -15.57 3.62
CA LEU A 51 1.58 -15.09 2.91
C LEU A 51 2.03 -13.71 3.39
N MET A 52 1.11 -12.80 3.68
CA MET A 52 1.46 -11.47 4.21
C MET A 52 2.17 -11.56 5.57
N VAL A 53 1.76 -12.48 6.42
CA VAL A 53 2.42 -12.77 7.71
C VAL A 53 3.80 -13.38 7.49
N ASP A 54 3.92 -14.38 6.61
CA ASP A 54 5.20 -15.03 6.26
C ASP A 54 6.21 -14.05 5.66
N LEU A 55 5.72 -13.10 4.86
CA LEU A 55 6.53 -12.01 4.32
C LEU A 55 6.84 -10.93 5.35
N GLY A 56 6.37 -11.02 6.60
CA GLY A 56 6.66 -10.05 7.65
C GLY A 56 6.19 -8.63 7.31
N ILE A 57 5.04 -8.50 6.63
CA ILE A 57 4.46 -7.20 6.30
C ILE A 57 4.05 -6.49 7.60
N GLY A 58 4.58 -5.29 7.81
CA GLY A 58 4.29 -4.48 8.99
C GLY A 58 3.17 -3.46 8.76
N VAL A 59 2.95 -3.04 7.51
CA VAL A 59 1.91 -2.06 7.16
C VAL A 59 1.28 -2.34 5.79
N VAL A 60 -0.03 -2.13 5.71
CA VAL A 60 -0.83 -2.25 4.49
C VAL A 60 -1.50 -0.92 4.17
N PHE A 61 -1.35 -0.46 2.93
CA PHE A 61 -2.10 0.68 2.40
C PHE A 61 -3.32 0.18 1.63
N MET A 62 -4.51 0.66 1.98
CA MET A 62 -5.75 0.20 1.35
C MET A 62 -6.76 1.34 1.20
N PRO A 63 -7.71 1.24 0.25
CA PRO A 63 -8.71 2.28 0.06
C PRO A 63 -9.84 2.12 1.08
N PRO A 64 -10.58 3.20 1.39
CA PRO A 64 -11.86 3.06 2.08
C PRO A 64 -12.85 2.29 1.19
N GLY A 65 -13.77 1.56 1.80
CA GLY A 65 -14.76 0.79 1.07
C GLY A 65 -15.67 0.01 2.00
N ARG A 66 -16.70 -0.61 1.42
CA ARG A 66 -17.68 -1.40 2.18
C ARG A 66 -17.02 -2.52 2.97
N ASP A 67 -16.11 -3.25 2.35
CA ASP A 67 -15.46 -4.43 2.94
C ASP A 67 -14.14 -4.09 3.66
N ALA A 68 -13.69 -2.84 3.54
CA ALA A 68 -12.43 -2.37 4.10
C ALA A 68 -12.34 -2.55 5.63
N PRO A 69 -13.38 -2.25 6.45
CA PRO A 69 -13.30 -2.44 7.89
C PRO A 69 -13.10 -3.90 8.32
N ALA A 70 -13.71 -4.84 7.60
CA ALA A 70 -13.58 -6.26 7.92
C ALA A 70 -12.18 -6.78 7.59
N LEU A 71 -11.63 -6.40 6.43
CA LEU A 71 -10.26 -6.73 6.06
C LEU A 71 -9.24 -6.06 7.00
N ALA A 72 -9.44 -4.78 7.31
CA ALA A 72 -8.59 -4.04 8.24
C ALA A 72 -8.55 -4.72 9.61
N LYS A 73 -9.70 -5.16 10.13
CA LYS A 73 -9.76 -5.89 11.41
C LYS A 73 -8.93 -7.18 11.35
N ARG A 74 -9.10 -7.99 10.30
CA ARG A 74 -8.33 -9.24 10.14
C ARG A 74 -6.82 -8.99 10.11
N LEU A 75 -6.38 -7.96 9.40
CA LEU A 75 -4.97 -7.56 9.33
C LEU A 75 -4.45 -7.10 10.71
N THR A 76 -5.20 -6.27 11.43
CA THR A 76 -4.80 -5.80 12.75
C THR A 76 -4.79 -6.92 13.80
N ASP A 77 -5.71 -7.89 13.72
CA ASP A 77 -5.72 -9.07 14.61
C ASP A 77 -4.45 -9.94 14.40
N LEU A 78 -3.81 -9.84 13.22
CA LEU A 78 -2.54 -10.48 12.87
C LEU A 78 -1.31 -9.61 13.20
N GLY A 79 -1.51 -8.43 13.80
CA GLY A 79 -0.43 -7.49 14.14
C GLY A 79 0.06 -6.63 12.97
N ILE A 80 -0.65 -6.63 11.83
CA ILE A 80 -0.32 -5.82 10.66
C ILE A 80 -1.03 -4.47 10.76
N SER A 81 -0.26 -3.37 10.69
CA SER A 81 -0.84 -2.02 10.70
C SER A 81 -1.57 -1.72 9.40
N VAL A 82 -2.64 -0.94 9.47
CA VAL A 82 -3.46 -0.59 8.30
C VAL A 82 -3.55 0.92 8.14
N GLN A 83 -3.21 1.40 6.96
CA GLN A 83 -3.36 2.80 6.56
C GLN A 83 -4.46 2.89 5.50
N THR A 84 -5.60 3.49 5.87
CA THR A 84 -6.70 3.72 4.94
C THR A 84 -6.51 5.05 4.22
N ILE A 85 -6.25 4.98 2.91
CA ILE A 85 -5.96 6.14 2.07
C ILE A 85 -7.00 6.23 0.95
N PRO A 86 -7.85 7.27 0.91
CA PRO A 86 -8.75 7.51 -0.19
C PRO A 86 -8.01 7.69 -1.53
N THR A 87 -8.62 7.20 -2.62
CA THR A 87 -8.04 7.28 -3.98
C THR A 87 -9.11 7.54 -5.06
N ASN A 88 -10.28 8.09 -4.69
CA ASN A 88 -11.45 8.17 -5.57
C ASN A 88 -11.54 9.47 -6.37
N SER A 89 -10.64 10.43 -6.12
CA SER A 89 -10.62 11.73 -6.77
C SER A 89 -9.19 12.24 -6.93
N VAL A 90 -8.99 13.22 -7.81
CA VAL A 90 -7.69 13.89 -7.97
C VAL A 90 -7.25 14.54 -6.64
N SER A 91 -8.19 15.14 -5.91
CA SER A 91 -7.90 15.69 -4.58
C SER A 91 -7.49 14.61 -3.56
N ASP A 92 -8.02 13.39 -3.68
CA ASP A 92 -7.56 12.27 -2.87
C ASP A 92 -6.13 11.88 -3.22
N LEU A 93 -5.75 11.91 -4.50
CA LEU A 93 -4.40 11.60 -4.94
C LEU A 93 -3.37 12.56 -4.32
N TYR A 94 -3.62 13.88 -4.35
CA TYR A 94 -2.74 14.86 -3.69
C TYR A 94 -2.63 14.62 -2.19
N ARG A 95 -3.75 14.31 -1.52
CA ARG A 95 -3.72 13.95 -0.10
C ARG A 95 -2.97 12.65 0.17
N ALA A 96 -3.05 11.68 -0.74
CA ALA A 96 -2.32 10.43 -0.65
C ALA A 96 -0.80 10.68 -0.77
N ILE A 97 -0.37 11.52 -1.71
CA ILE A 97 1.03 11.93 -1.87
C ILE A 97 1.55 12.53 -0.56
N THR A 98 0.86 13.53 0.00
CA THR A 98 1.27 14.15 1.28
C THR A 98 1.34 13.13 2.41
N ARG A 99 0.31 12.29 2.57
CA ARG A 99 0.28 11.28 3.64
C ARG A 99 1.37 10.23 3.51
N LEU A 100 1.65 9.78 2.29
CA LEU A 100 2.71 8.81 2.04
C LEU A 100 4.09 9.46 2.26
N GLY A 101 4.29 10.70 1.81
CA GLY A 101 5.51 11.47 2.09
C GLY A 101 5.78 11.63 3.58
N GLU A 102 4.77 12.04 4.36
CA GLU A 102 4.86 12.11 5.83
C GLU A 102 5.13 10.74 6.46
N PHE A 103 4.49 9.69 5.96
CA PHE A 103 4.61 8.34 6.53
C PHE A 103 6.00 7.74 6.30
N PHE A 104 6.60 7.99 5.14
CA PHE A 104 7.93 7.48 4.78
C PHE A 104 9.07 8.46 5.10
N ASP A 105 8.78 9.64 5.67
CA ASP A 105 9.75 10.70 5.95
C ASP A 105 10.43 11.26 4.68
N PHE A 106 9.67 11.35 3.58
CA PHE A 106 10.06 11.95 2.29
C PHE A 106 9.15 13.14 1.89
N PRO A 107 9.04 14.20 2.71
CA PRO A 107 8.15 15.33 2.41
C PRO A 107 8.61 16.16 1.19
N SER A 108 9.91 16.24 0.90
CA SER A 108 10.46 16.99 -0.24
C SER A 108 10.08 16.40 -1.60
N GLU A 109 10.07 15.07 -1.66
CA GLU A 109 9.71 14.28 -2.83
C GLU A 109 8.20 14.40 -3.08
N ALA A 110 7.41 14.41 -2.01
CA ALA A 110 5.97 14.63 -2.07
C ALA A 110 5.60 16.03 -2.60
N ASP A 111 6.34 17.07 -2.22
CA ASP A 111 6.13 18.44 -2.72
C ASP A 111 6.48 18.60 -4.22
N SER A 112 7.22 17.64 -4.78
CA SER A 112 7.69 17.66 -6.17
C SER A 112 6.76 16.94 -7.15
N LEU A 113 5.67 16.32 -6.66
CA LEU A 113 4.66 15.56 -7.43
C LEU A 113 3.33 16.33 -7.55
#